data_AF-G7IV71-F1
#
_entry.id   AF-G7IV71-F1
#
_cell.length_a   1.000
_cell.length_b   1.000
_cell.length_c   1.000
_cell.angle_alpha   90.00
_cell.angle_beta   90.00
_cell.angle_gamma   90.00
#
_symmetry.space_group_name_H-M   'P 1'
#
loop_
_entity.id
_entity.type
_entity.pdbx_description
1 polymer ?
#
loop_
_entity_poly.entity_id
_entity_poly.type
_entity_poly.pdbx_seq_one_letter_code
_entity_poly.pdbx_strand_id
1 'polypeptide(L)' 'MAKLVKFVYVIIVFYTLFLVGTEIVSGHACTVNADCEQSMCDPFCVGGYHFTPICVIGWCVCVGNRVAPVL' A
#
# COMPACT_ATOMS: atom_id res chain seq x y z
N MET A 1 -12.59 39.53 -9.53
CA MET A 1 -11.28 38.92 -9.18
C MET A 1 -11.37 38.03 -7.92
N ALA A 2 -11.94 38.50 -6.81
CA ALA A 2 -12.05 37.73 -5.56
C ALA A 2 -12.77 36.36 -5.64
N LYS A 3 -13.74 36.20 -6.55
CA LYS A 3 -14.45 34.91 -6.76
C LYS A 3 -13.53 33.82 -7.33
N LEU A 4 -12.62 34.21 -8.22
CA LEU A 4 -11.69 33.28 -8.89
C LEU A 4 -10.62 32.80 -7.91
N VAL A 5 -10.13 33.70 -7.05
CA VAL A 5 -9.17 33.37 -5.98
C VAL A 5 -9.76 32.38 -4.98
N LYS A 6 -11.04 32.58 -4.58
CA LYS A 6 -11.73 31.61 -3.70
C LYS A 6 -11.87 30.23 -4.34
N PHE A 7 -12.19 30.18 -5.63
CA PHE A 7 -12.36 28.91 -6.34
C PHE A 7 -11.04 28.12 -6.41
N VAL A 8 -9.93 28.80 -6.74
CA VAL A 8 -8.59 28.18 -6.77
C VAL A 8 -8.19 27.67 -5.39
N TYR A 9 -8.46 28.45 -4.33
CA TYR A 9 -8.14 28.04 -2.96
C TYR A 9 -8.87 26.75 -2.55
N VAL A 10 -10.15 26.62 -2.90
CA VAL A 10 -10.94 25.41 -2.61
C VAL A 10 -10.38 24.20 -3.36
N ILE A 11 -10.02 24.34 -4.64
CA ILE A 11 -9.42 23.24 -5.41
C ILE A 11 -8.12 22.76 -4.77
N ILE A 12 -7.24 23.67 -4.37
CA ILE A 12 -5.95 23.32 -3.74
C ILE A 12 -6.20 22.51 -2.46
N VAL A 13 -7.12 22.96 -1.60
CA VAL A 13 -7.45 22.26 -0.36
C VAL A 13 -7.96 20.84 -0.64
N PHE A 14 -8.89 20.68 -1.60
CA PHE A 14 -9.38 19.37 -1.99
C PHE A 14 -8.27 18.48 -2.56
N TYR A 15 -7.38 19.03 -3.39
CA TYR A 15 -6.26 18.30 -3.97
C TYR A 15 -5.27 17.83 -2.90
N THR A 16 -4.98 18.68 -1.91
CA THR A 16 -4.11 18.31 -0.79
C THR A 16 -4.73 17.21 0.08
N LEU A 17 -6.04 17.29 0.35
CA LEU A 17 -6.75 16.25 1.11
C LEU A 17 -6.80 14.93 0.33
N PHE A 18 -6.99 14.99 -0.99
CA PHE A 18 -6.97 13.83 -1.87
C PHE A 18 -5.59 13.15 -1.88
N LEU A 19 -4.52 13.93 -2.08
CA LEU A 19 -3.15 13.42 -2.05
C LEU A 19 -2.80 12.74 -0.72
N VAL A 20 -3.14 13.37 0.41
CA VAL A 20 -2.93 12.78 1.73
C VAL A 20 -3.76 11.51 1.91
N GLY A 21 -5.01 11.51 1.43
CA GLY A 21 -5.87 10.33 1.44
C GLY A 21 -5.29 9.18 0.61
N THR A 22 -4.73 9.45 -0.57
CA THR A 22 -4.13 8.41 -1.43
C THR A 22 -2.80 7.88 -0.88
N GLU A 23 -2.02 8.72 -0.19
CA GLU A 23 -0.76 8.29 0.47
C GLU A 23 -1.03 7.34 1.65
N ILE A 24 -2.11 7.55 2.40
CA ILE A 24 -2.54 6.59 3.47
C ILE A 24 -3.01 5.26 2.86
N VAL A 25 -3.39 5.29 1.59
CA VAL A 25 -3.94 4.17 0.81
C VAL A 25 -2.85 3.59 -0.11
N SER A 26 -1.56 3.76 0.24
CA SER A 26 -0.41 3.24 -0.50
C SER A 26 -0.22 1.71 -0.34
N GLY A 27 -1.31 0.95 -0.33
CA GLY A 27 -1.29 -0.50 -0.49
C GLY A 27 -1.62 -0.88 -1.92
N HIS A 28 -1.12 -2.00 -2.42
CA HIS A 28 -1.60 -2.52 -3.69
C HIS A 28 -2.97 -3.14 -3.47
N ALA A 29 -3.97 -2.63 -4.19
CA ALA A 29 -5.33 -3.15 -4.08
C ALA A 29 -5.38 -4.58 -4.63
N CYS A 30 -6.14 -5.44 -3.98
CA CYS A 30 -6.31 -6.82 -4.40
C CYS A 30 -7.74 -7.30 -4.16
N THR A 31 -8.15 -8.33 -4.89
CA THR A 31 -9.40 -9.06 -4.69
C THR A 31 -9.15 -10.50 -4.27
N VAL A 32 -8.05 -11.06 -4.77
CA VAL A 32 -7.56 -12.41 -4.48
C VAL A 32 -6.06 -12.38 -4.21
N ASN A 33 -5.55 -13.41 -3.54
CA ASN A 33 -4.12 -13.51 -3.22
C ASN A 33 -3.21 -13.49 -4.46
N ALA A 34 -3.73 -13.93 -5.62
CA ALA A 34 -2.99 -13.94 -6.88
C ALA A 34 -2.75 -12.53 -7.47
N ASP A 35 -3.50 -11.52 -7.01
CA ASP A 35 -3.32 -10.13 -7.43
C ASP A 35 -2.08 -9.49 -6.80
N CYS A 36 -1.49 -10.13 -5.77
CA CYS A 36 -0.33 -9.63 -5.07
C CYS A 36 0.95 -10.31 -5.56
N GLU A 37 1.78 -9.60 -6.31
CA GLU A 37 3.04 -10.14 -6.83
C GLU A 37 4.03 -10.45 -5.70
N GLN A 38 4.77 -11.55 -5.83
CA GLN A 38 5.80 -11.95 -4.86
C GLN A 38 6.96 -10.94 -4.74
N SER A 39 7.19 -10.15 -5.78
CA SER A 39 8.15 -9.03 -5.80
C SER A 39 7.80 -7.89 -4.84
N MET A 40 6.55 -7.82 -4.37
CA MET A 40 6.08 -6.77 -3.46
C MET A 40 6.60 -6.93 -2.03
N CYS A 41 6.93 -8.16 -1.64
CA CYS A 41 7.55 -8.45 -0.36
C CYS A 41 9.04 -8.61 -0.57
N ASP A 42 9.84 -8.10 0.38
CA ASP A 42 11.29 -8.28 0.33
C ASP A 42 11.61 -9.78 0.18
N PRO A 43 12.35 -10.17 -0.87
CA PRO A 43 12.66 -11.57 -1.15
C PRO A 43 13.66 -12.15 -0.14
N PHE A 44 14.22 -11.30 0.72
CA PHE A 44 15.22 -11.70 1.69
C PHE A 44 14.58 -12.28 2.94
N CYS A 45 15.01 -13.48 3.30
CA CYS A 45 14.69 -14.08 4.59
C CYS A 45 15.38 -13.30 5.73
N VAL A 46 14.77 -12.21 6.19
CA VAL A 46 15.30 -11.46 7.33
C VAL A 46 15.03 -12.27 8.60
N GLY A 47 16.09 -12.86 9.17
CA GLY A 47 16.01 -13.59 10.44
C GLY A 47 15.26 -14.94 10.39
N GLY A 48 15.23 -15.62 9.24
CA GLY A 48 14.57 -16.93 9.10
C GLY A 48 13.07 -16.88 8.79
N TYR A 49 12.55 -15.72 8.39
CA TYR A 49 11.16 -15.56 7.96
C TYR A 49 11.10 -15.43 6.44
N HIS A 50 10.20 -16.16 5.80
CA HIS A 50 9.86 -15.95 4.39
C HIS A 50 8.57 -15.16 4.31
N PHE A 51 8.61 -13.99 3.68
CA PHE A 51 7.44 -13.12 3.53
C PHE A 51 6.69 -13.48 2.26
N THR A 52 5.43 -13.88 2.42
CA THR A 52 4.52 -14.11 1.29
C THR A 52 3.47 -12.99 1.26
N PRO A 53 3.26 -12.35 0.10
CA PRO A 53 2.15 -11.41 -0.03
C PRO A 53 0.83 -12.16 -0.01
N ILE A 54 -0.16 -11.63 0.71
CA ILE A 54 -1.53 -12.12 0.71
C ILE A 54 -2.50 -10.93 0.62
N CYS A 55 -3.71 -11.20 0.12
CA CYS A 55 -4.75 -10.20 0.05
C CYS A 55 -5.57 -10.18 1.35
N VAL A 56 -5.52 -9.08 2.08
CA VAL A 56 -6.26 -8.88 3.34
C VAL A 56 -7.08 -7.61 3.24
N ILE A 57 -8.40 -7.75 3.33
CA ILE A 57 -9.35 -6.61 3.35
C ILE A 57 -9.17 -5.72 2.10
N GLY A 58 -8.86 -6.32 0.96
CA GLY A 58 -8.67 -5.61 -0.31
C GLY A 58 -7.28 -4.99 -0.50
N TRP A 59 -6.32 -5.28 0.39
CA TRP A 59 -4.96 -4.78 0.33
C TRP A 59 -3.93 -5.91 0.38
N CYS A 60 -2.90 -5.83 -0.46
CA CYS A 60 -1.76 -6.72 -0.39
C CYS A 60 -0.93 -6.41 0.85
N VAL A 61 -0.74 -7.42 1.70
CA VAL A 61 0.09 -7.35 2.90
C VAL A 61 1.10 -8.49 2.92
N CYS A 62 2.31 -8.21 3.40
CA CYS A 62 3.37 -9.21 3.54
C CYS A 62 3.25 -9.93 4.88
N VAL A 63 3.03 -11.25 4.85
CA VAL A 63 2.97 -12.07 6.06
C VAL A 63 4.20 -12.99 6.10
N GLY A 64 4.95 -12.89 7.20
CA GLY A 64 6.15 -13.70 7.42
C GLY A 64 5.81 -15.05 8.03
N ASN A 65 6.13 -16.14 7.33
CA ASN A 65 6.11 -17.48 7.89
C ASN A 65 7.51 -17.84 8.39
N ARG A 66 7.61 -18.44 9.60
CA ARG A 66 8.88 -19.00 10.08
C ARG A 66 9.28 -20.15 9.18
N VAL A 67 10.39 -19.99 8.47
CA VAL A 67 11.03 -21.11 7.78
C VAL A 67 11.90 -21.78 8.82
N ALA A 68 11.63 -23.06 9.12
CA ALA A 68 12.55 -23.85 9.93
C ALA A 68 13.95 -23.77 9.27
N PRO A 69 15.03 -23.52 10.04
CA PRO A 69 16.36 -23.59 9.46
C PRO A 69 16.52 -24.99 8.88
N VAL A 70 16.75 -25.07 7.57
CA VAL A 70 17.15 -26.31 6.92
C VAL A 70 18.55 -26.60 7.46
N LEU A 71 18.61 -27.49 8.45
CA LEU A 71 19.82 -28.11 8.99
C LEU A 71 20.51 -28.94 7.90
#